data_AF-A0A0A2SN17-F1
#
_entry.id   AF-A0A0A2SN17-F1
#
_cell.length_a   1.000
_cell.length_b   1.000
_cell.length_c   1.000
_cell.angle_alpha   90.00
_cell.angle_beta   90.00
_cell.angle_gamma   90.00
#
_symmetry.space_group_name_H-M   'P 1'
#
loop_
_entity.id
_entity.type
_entity.pdbx_description
1 polymer ?
#
loop_
_entity_poly.entity_id
_entity_poly.type
_entity_poly.pdbx_seq_one_letter_code
_entity_poly.pdbx_strand_id
1 'polypeptide(L)' 'MKTNAYEIQSVLLRWGLIPAWTTDRKKIGSLINARTEILFEKPAFRQPMKSKRCLMPMSGFYEWHQEGGVKQPYF' A
#
# COMPACT_ATOMS: atom_id res chain seq x y z
N MET A 1 -2.59 -6.87 27.95
CA MET A 1 -1.22 -6.33 27.78
C MET A 1 -1.38 -4.91 27.24
N LYS A 2 -1.02 -3.88 28.02
CA LYS A 2 -1.21 -2.47 27.61
C LYS A 2 -0.01 -2.07 26.75
N THR A 3 -0.21 -1.93 25.44
CA THR A 3 0.82 -1.45 24.52
C THR A 3 1.02 0.06 24.72
N ASN A 4 2.28 0.46 24.87
CA ASN A 4 2.68 1.86 25.02
C ASN A 4 2.61 2.54 23.65
N ALA A 5 2.14 3.79 23.58
CA ALA A 5 1.84 4.50 22.32
C ALA A 5 3.07 4.83 21.45
N TYR A 6 4.28 4.48 21.90
CA TYR A 6 5.56 4.79 21.27
C TYR A 6 6.37 3.56 20.86
N GLU A 7 5.80 2.35 20.99
CA GLU A 7 6.49 1.13 20.59
C GLU A 7 6.31 0.87 19.09
N ILE A 8 7.42 0.84 18.34
CA ILE A 8 7.42 0.43 16.94
C ILE A 8 7.20 -1.09 16.89
N GLN A 9 6.16 -1.52 16.18
CA GLN A 9 5.84 -2.93 16.03
C GLN A 9 5.95 -3.37 14.57
N SER A 10 6.54 -4.54 14.35
CA SER A 10 6.51 -5.24 13.06
C SER A 10 5.34 -6.21 13.05
N VAL A 11 4.45 -6.08 12.07
CA VAL A 11 3.31 -6.98 11.88
C VAL A 11 3.22 -7.40 10.42
N LEU A 12 2.74 -8.61 10.16
CA LEU A 12 2.46 -9.07 8.81
C LEU A 12 1.14 -8.46 8.32
N LEU A 13 1.17 -7.86 7.14
CA LEU A 13 0.03 -7.25 6.49
C LEU A 13 -0.11 -7.76 5.05
N ARG A 14 -1.31 -7.59 4.50
CA ARG A 14 -1.56 -7.81 3.07
C ARG A 14 -1.02 -6.63 2.27
N TRP A 15 -0.19 -6.90 1.26
CA TRP A 15 0.11 -5.90 0.24
C TRP A 15 -1.09 -5.74 -0.70
N GLY A 16 -1.80 -4.62 -0.57
CA GLY A 16 -3.05 -4.34 -1.24
C GLY A 16 -4.13 -3.94 -0.23
N LEU A 17 -4.50 -2.66 -0.24
CA LEU A 17 -5.50 -2.14 0.68
C LEU A 17 -6.89 -2.70 0.37
N ILE A 18 -7.62 -3.13 1.40
CA ILE A 18 -9.04 -3.48 1.31
C ILE A 18 -9.81 -2.38 2.06
N PRO A 19 -10.59 -1.55 1.36
CA PRO A 19 -11.41 -0.54 2.02
C PRO A 19 -12.42 -1.16 2.99
N ALA A 20 -12.72 -0.47 4.09
CA ALA A 20 -13.58 -1.02 5.15
C ALA A 20 -15.03 -1.32 4.70
N TRP A 21 -15.53 -0.64 3.67
CA TRP A 21 -16.87 -0.86 3.09
C TRP A 21 -16.90 -1.98 2.04
N THR A 22 -15.82 -2.73 1.86
CA THR A 22 -15.75 -3.80 0.85
C THR A 22 -16.57 -5.00 1.31
N THR A 23 -17.64 -5.32 0.56
CA THR A 23 -18.45 -6.52 0.79
C THR A 23 -17.95 -7.72 -0.02
N ASP A 24 -17.47 -7.48 -1.25
CA ASP A 24 -16.89 -8.50 -2.11
C ASP A 24 -15.49 -8.08 -2.57
N ARG A 25 -14.49 -8.83 -2.09
CA ARG A 25 -13.08 -8.58 -2.39
C ARG A 25 -12.72 -8.83 -3.85
N LYS A 26 -13.47 -9.68 -4.57
CA LYS A 26 -13.20 -9.96 -5.99
C LYS A 26 -13.52 -8.76 -6.89
N LYS A 27 -14.41 -7.87 -6.44
CA LYS A 27 -14.81 -6.65 -7.17
C LYS A 27 -13.84 -5.50 -7.00
N ILE A 28 -13.02 -5.51 -5.96
CA ILE A 28 -12.00 -4.49 -5.73
C ILE A 28 -10.69 -4.99 -6.32
N GLY A 29 -10.24 -4.34 -7.39
CA GLY A 29 -8.92 -4.57 -7.96
C GLY A 29 -7.80 -4.38 -6.93
N SER A 30 -6.57 -4.73 -7.31
CA SER A 30 -5.45 -4.68 -6.36
C SER A 30 -5.00 -3.24 -6.09
N LEU A 31 -5.34 -2.71 -4.90
CA LEU A 31 -4.89 -1.39 -4.42
C LEU A 31 -3.51 -1.48 -3.77
N ILE A 32 -2.48 -1.83 -4.55
CA ILE A 32 -1.11 -2.03 -4.08
C ILE A 32 -0.32 -0.73 -3.93
N ASN A 33 -0.69 0.32 -4.68
CA ASN A 33 -0.06 1.62 -4.70
C ASN A 33 -1.10 2.71 -4.49
N ALA A 34 -0.65 3.85 -3.93
CA ALA A 34 -1.48 5.03 -3.74
C ALA A 34 -0.72 6.28 -4.19
N ARG A 35 -1.32 7.06 -5.08
CA ARG A 35 -0.74 8.29 -5.62
C ARG A 35 -0.81 9.41 -4.60
N THR A 36 0.34 9.99 -4.25
CA THR A 36 0.47 11.03 -3.21
C THR A 36 -0.39 12.25 -3.52
N GLU A 37 -0.54 12.61 -4.80
CA GLU A 37 -1.26 13.79 -5.29
C GLU A 37 -2.75 13.78 -4.89
N ILE A 38 -3.36 12.59 -4.75
CA ILE A 38 -4.81 12.42 -4.53
C ILE A 38 -5.12 11.52 -3.31
N LEU A 39 -4.11 11.21 -2.51
CA LEU A 39 -4.19 10.25 -1.41
C LEU A 39 -5.24 10.65 -0.35
N PHE A 40 -5.39 11.96 -0.11
CA PHE A 40 -6.32 12.51 0.88
C PHE A 40 -7.76 12.64 0.38
N GLU A 41 -7.98 12.54 -0.94
CA GLU A 41 -9.29 12.68 -1.56
C GLU A 41 -9.94 11.32 -1.83
N LYS A 42 -9.14 10.34 -2.28
CA LYS A 42 -9.65 9.02 -2.68
C LYS A 42 -10.28 8.30 -1.48
N PRO A 43 -11.54 7.83 -1.59
CA PRO A 43 -12.25 7.20 -0.48
C PRO A 43 -11.43 6.12 0.20
N ALA A 44 -10.84 5.21 -0.59
CA ALA A 44 -10.02 4.08 -0.13
C ALA A 44 -8.90 4.50 0.84
N PHE A 45 -8.26 5.66 0.62
CA PHE A 45 -7.02 6.04 1.29
C PHE A 45 -7.17 7.17 2.30
N ARG A 46 -8.18 8.05 2.16
CA ARG A 46 -8.32 9.27 2.97
C ARG A 46 -8.37 9.04 4.49
N GLN A 47 -8.94 7.92 4.93
CA GLN A 47 -9.02 7.57 6.35
C GLN A 47 -7.74 6.85 6.84
N PRO A 48 -7.26 5.78 6.17
CA PRO A 48 -5.97 5.16 6.53
C PRO A 48 -4.79 6.13 6.60
N MET A 49 -4.72 7.14 5.73
CA MET A 49 -3.59 8.08 5.75
C MET A 49 -3.51 8.91 7.05
N LYS A 50 -4.64 9.15 7.72
CA LYS A 50 -4.68 9.95 8.95
C LYS A 50 -4.14 9.19 10.16
N SER A 51 -4.42 7.89 10.27
CA SER A 51 -4.20 7.12 11.51
C SER A 51 -3.57 5.74 11.34
N LYS A 52 -3.34 5.26 10.10
CA LYS A 52 -2.84 3.91 9.81
C LYS A 52 -1.59 3.93 8.92
N ARG A 53 -0.72 4.91 9.14
CA ARG A 53 0.57 5.00 8.42
C ARG A 53 1.50 3.89 8.91
N CYS A 54 2.20 3.26 7.99
CA CYS A 54 3.23 2.27 8.27
C CYS A 54 4.42 2.48 7.33
N LEU A 55 5.56 1.91 7.70
CA LEU A 55 6.73 1.82 6.84
C LEU A 55 6.86 0.39 6.33
N MET A 56 7.18 0.24 5.04
CA MET A 56 7.44 -1.07 4.42
C MET A 56 8.96 -1.21 4.27
N PRO A 57 9.66 -1.93 5.16
CA PRO A 57 11.09 -2.16 5.03
C PRO A 57 11.36 -3.06 3.82
N MET A 58 12.29 -2.66 2.97
CA MET A 58 12.64 -3.36 1.73
C MET A 58 14.07 -2.99 1.31
N SER A 59 14.79 -3.93 0.70
CA SER A 59 16.12 -3.67 0.14
C SER A 59 16.08 -2.87 -1.18
N GLY A 60 14.95 -2.91 -1.89
CA GLY A 60 14.70 -2.30 -3.20
C GLY A 60 13.41 -2.84 -3.81
N PHE A 61 13.00 -2.33 -4.97
CA PHE A 61 11.81 -2.80 -5.72
C PHE A 61 12.16 -2.98 -7.18
N TYR A 62 11.43 -3.88 -7.85
CA TYR A 62 11.55 -4.02 -9.29
C TYR A 62 10.70 -3.00 -10.03
N GLU A 63 11.26 -2.42 -11.09
CA GLU A 63 10.54 -1.62 -12.07
C GLU A 63 10.85 -2.11 -13.48
N TRP A 64 9.86 -2.04 -14.38
CA TRP A 64 10.01 -2.49 -15.75
C TRP A 64 10.20 -1.30 -16.68
N HIS A 65 11.40 -1.18 -17.24
CA HIS A 65 11.64 -0.24 -18.33
C HIS A 65 11.19 -0.85 -19.65
N GLN A 66 10.38 -0.11 -20.41
CA GLN A 66 9.92 -0.55 -21.72
C GLN A 66 10.71 0.15 -22.83
N GLU A 67 11.48 -0.64 -23.57
CA GLU A 67 12.28 -0.17 -24.70
C GLU A 67 12.17 -1.18 -25.85
N GLY A 68 11.90 -0.70 -27.07
CA GLY A 68 11.80 -1.56 -28.26
C GLY A 68 10.74 -2.67 -28.19
N GLY A 69 9.71 -2.51 -27.35
CA GLY A 69 8.67 -3.54 -27.14
C GLY A 69 9.05 -4.63 -26.14
N VAL A 70 10.25 -4.60 -25.58
CA VAL A 70 10.70 -5.51 -24.51
C VAL A 70 10.54 -4.81 -23.16
N LYS A 71 10.19 -5.59 -22.12
CA LYS A 71 10.15 -5.11 -20.73
C LYS A 71 11.38 -5.63 -19.99
N GLN A 72 12.35 -4.76 -19.74
CA GLN A 72 13.54 -5.08 -18.97
C GLN A 72 13.31 -4.77 -17.48
N PRO A 73 13.42 -5.75 -16.57
CA PRO A 73 13.35 -5.49 -15.14
C PRO A 73 14.66 -4.90 -14.63
N TYR A 74 14.54 -3.92 -13.74
CA TYR A 74 15.61 -3.36 -12.92
C TYR A 74 15.23 -3.50 -11.45
N PHE A 75 16.22 -3.77 -10.60
CA PHE A 75 16.07 -3.72 -9.15
C PHE A 75 16.49 -2.35 -8.61
#